data_AF-A0A7C5ELL4-F1
#
_entry.id   AF-A0A7C5ELL4-F1
#
_cell.length_a   1.000
_cell.length_b   1.000
_cell.length_c   1.000
_cell.angle_alpha   90.00
_cell.angle_beta   90.00
_cell.angle_gamma   90.00
#
_symmetry.space_group_name_H-M   'P 1'
#
loop_
_entity.id
_entity.type
_entity.pdbx_description
1 polymer ?
#
loop_
_entity_poly.entity_id
_entity_poly.type
_entity_poly.pdbx_seq_one_letter_code
_entity_poly.pdbx_strand_id
1 'polypeptide(L)'
;MPLSRLAAGVNASVGRRALAMVRRYPCQNLMFVGGVAKNQAVVHFLRQGGSHRVRVPSHPQFIGALGCCLEAGTLLRNEVLGSYAL
;
A
#
# COMPACT_ATOMS: atom_id res chain seq x y z
N MET A 1 -13.51 29.50 9.36
CA MET A 1 -12.87 28.24 9.78
C MET A 1 -11.47 28.18 9.15
N PRO A 2 -10.40 27.82 9.88
CA PRO A 2 -9.05 27.83 9.32
C PRO A 2 -8.86 26.78 8.21
N LEU A 3 -8.12 27.12 7.15
CA LEU A 3 -7.85 26.23 6.01
C LEU A 3 -7.18 24.91 6.44
N SER A 4 -6.27 24.98 7.41
CA SER A 4 -5.60 23.81 8.00
C SER A 4 -6.59 22.82 8.60
N ARG A 5 -7.67 23.31 9.22
CA ARG A 5 -8.71 22.46 9.82
C ARG A 5 -9.56 21.78 8.73
N LEU A 6 -9.82 22.46 7.63
CA LEU A 6 -10.52 21.88 6.47
C LEU A 6 -9.67 20.77 5.83
N ALA A 7 -8.39 21.05 5.56
CA ALA A 7 -7.45 20.08 4.98
C ALA A 7 -7.28 18.84 5.88
N ALA A 8 -7.18 19.03 7.20
CA ALA A 8 -7.14 17.93 8.16
C ALA A 8 -8.41 17.06 8.10
N GLY A 9 -9.59 17.68 7.96
CA GLY A 9 -10.86 16.96 7.77
C GLY A 9 -10.88 16.08 6.52
N VAL A 10 -10.36 16.60 5.40
CA VAL A 10 -10.21 15.83 4.15
C VAL A 10 -9.26 14.65 4.34
N ASN A 11 -8.08 14.86 4.93
CA ASN A 11 -7.13 13.78 5.21
C ASN A 11 -7.72 12.72 6.15
N ALA A 12 -8.48 13.13 7.17
CA ALA A 12 -9.15 12.21 8.08
C ALA A 12 -10.22 11.36 7.37
N SER A 13 -10.95 11.94 6.41
CA SER A 13 -11.91 11.20 5.58
C SER A 13 -11.23 10.11 4.74
N VAL A 14 -10.07 10.42 4.14
CA VAL A 14 -9.29 9.44 3.38
C VAL A 14 -8.73 8.35 4.29
N GLY A 15 -8.14 8.73 5.43
CA GLY A 15 -7.61 7.79 6.42
C GLY A 15 -8.66 6.83 6.97
N ARG A 16 -9.87 7.32 7.28
CA ARG A 16 -10.98 6.47 7.75
C ARG A 16 -11.40 5.43 6.73
N ARG A 17 -11.46 5.78 5.44
CA ARG A 17 -11.77 4.83 4.36
C ARG A 17 -10.73 3.72 4.27
N ALA A 18 -9.44 4.09 4.30
CA ALA A 18 -8.36 3.12 4.30
C ALA A 18 -8.43 2.20 5.55
N LEU A 19 -8.70 2.77 6.73
CA LEU A 19 -8.80 1.99 7.97
C LEU A 19 -9.99 1.02 7.97
N ALA A 20 -11.13 1.40 7.39
CA ALA A 20 -12.28 0.52 7.26
C ALA A 20 -11.95 -0.74 6.45
N MET A 21 -11.14 -0.62 5.40
CA MET A 21 -10.65 -1.77 4.62
C MET A 21 -9.74 -2.66 5.46
N VAL A 22 -8.80 -2.07 6.20
CA VAL A 22 -7.85 -2.82 7.05
C VAL A 22 -8.58 -3.59 8.16
N ARG A 23 -9.64 -3.01 8.75
CA ARG A 23 -10.44 -3.68 9.79
C ARG A 23 -11.14 -4.94 9.28
N ARG A 24 -11.50 -4.99 7.99
CA ARG A 24 -12.09 -6.17 7.37
C ARG A 24 -11.09 -7.33 7.23
N TYR A 25 -9.81 -7.01 7.14
CA TYR A 25 -8.71 -7.97 6.95
C TYR A 25 -7.59 -7.68 7.96
N PRO A 26 -7.78 -8.08 9.24
CA PRO A 26 -6.82 -7.79 10.29
C PRO A 26 -5.45 -8.42 9.96
N CYS A 27 -4.40 -7.64 10.16
CA CYS A 27 -3.03 -8.04 9.88
C CYS A 27 -2.10 -7.45 10.94
N GLN A 28 -0.99 -8.13 11.24
CA GLN A 28 0.04 -7.56 12.11
C GLN A 28 0.93 -6.54 11.40
N ASN A 29 1.19 -6.74 10.10
CA ASN A 29 2.02 -5.86 9.28
C ASN A 29 1.19 -5.37 8.09
N LEU A 30 1.01 -4.05 8.00
CA LEU A 30 0.31 -3.41 6.90
C LEU A 30 1.33 -2.68 6.01
N MET A 31 1.51 -3.16 4.79
CA MET A 31 2.27 -2.40 3.79
C MET A 31 1.32 -1.45 3.06
N PHE A 32 1.56 -0.14 3.18
CA PHE A 32 0.74 0.87 2.52
C PHE A 32 1.47 1.43 1.30
N VAL A 33 0.83 1.31 0.13
CA VAL A 33 1.43 1.57 -1.19
C VAL A 33 0.51 2.44 -2.05
N GLY A 34 0.98 2.83 -3.24
CA GLY A 34 0.29 3.76 -4.14
C GLY A 34 0.66 5.22 -3.91
N GLY A 35 0.06 6.15 -4.67
CA GLY A 35 0.37 7.58 -4.59
C GLY A 35 0.01 8.20 -3.24
N VAL A 36 -1.10 7.78 -2.64
CA VAL A 36 -1.59 8.29 -1.34
C VAL A 36 -0.65 7.94 -0.19
N ALA A 37 0.18 6.91 -0.32
CA ALA A 37 1.17 6.56 0.69
C ALA A 37 2.26 7.63 0.92
N LYS A 38 2.40 8.59 -0.02
CA LYS A 38 3.23 9.79 0.19
C LYS A 38 2.58 10.84 1.11
N ASN A 39 1.27 10.75 1.35
CA ASN A 39 0.56 11.65 2.25
C ASN A 39 0.78 11.20 3.70
N GLN A 40 1.68 11.92 4.39
CA GLN A 40 2.04 11.68 5.79
C GLN A 40 0.84 11.73 6.74
N ALA A 41 -0.17 12.57 6.47
CA ALA A 41 -1.36 12.67 7.32
C ALA A 41 -2.21 11.38 7.25
N VAL A 42 -2.36 10.81 6.05
CA VAL A 42 -3.10 9.53 5.89
C VAL A 42 -2.34 8.38 6.54
N VAL A 43 -1.02 8.32 6.36
CA VAL A 43 -0.16 7.31 7.02
C VAL A 43 -0.25 7.43 8.54
N HIS A 44 -0.27 8.66 9.07
CA HIS A 44 -0.46 8.91 10.49
C HIS A 44 -1.81 8.37 10.98
N PHE A 45 -2.92 8.65 10.29
CA PHE A 45 -4.22 8.12 10.68
C PHE A 45 -4.28 6.59 10.66
N LEU A 46 -3.63 5.93 9.70
CA LEU A 46 -3.54 4.47 9.66
C LEU A 46 -2.78 3.92 10.87
N ARG A 47 -1.63 4.51 11.21
CA ARG A 47 -0.82 4.10 12.37
C ARG A 47 -1.57 4.23 13.70
N GLN A 48 -2.46 5.21 13.82
CA GLN A 48 -3.28 5.40 15.03
C GLN A 48 -4.54 4.51 15.06
N GLY A 49 -4.95 3.99 13.90
CA GLY A 49 -6.27 3.40 13.72
C GLY A 49 -6.40 1.92 14.09
N GLY A 50 -5.30 1.21 14.37
CA GLY A 50 -5.32 -0.21 14.69
C GLY A 50 -4.01 -0.75 15.25
N SER A 51 -3.98 -2.05 15.58
CA SER A 51 -2.84 -2.76 16.17
C SER A 51 -1.76 -3.18 15.15
N HIS A 52 -1.89 -2.76 13.90
CA HIS A 52 -1.01 -3.15 12.81
C HIS A 52 0.20 -2.23 12.71
N ARG A 53 1.35 -2.79 12.32
CA ARG A 53 2.56 -2.03 12.01
C ARG A 53 2.51 -1.55 10.57
N VAL A 54 2.30 -0.25 10.38
CA VAL A 54 2.30 0.38 9.05
C VAL A 54 3.73 0.54 8.52
N ARG A 55 4.03 -0.08 7.38
CA ARG A 55 5.26 0.09 6.60
C ARG A 55 4.96 0.79 5.28
N VAL A 56 5.74 1.81 4.94
CA VAL A 56 5.68 2.51 3.66
C VAL A 56 7.04 2.35 2.99
N PRO A 57 7.14 1.70 1.81
CA PRO A 57 8.41 1.58 1.09
C PRO A 57 8.85 2.94 0.53
N SER A 58 10.12 3.06 0.13
CA SER A 58 10.69 4.31 -0.41
C SER A 58 10.00 4.80 -1.68
N HIS A 59 9.53 3.88 -2.53
CA HIS A 59 8.87 4.18 -3.79
C HIS A 59 7.46 3.55 -3.87
N PRO A 60 6.52 3.99 -3.02
CA PRO A 60 5.25 3.26 -2.82
C PRO A 60 4.35 3.27 -4.05
N GLN A 61 4.46 4.28 -4.90
CA GLN A 61 3.65 4.41 -6.13
C GLN A 61 4.00 3.38 -7.22
N PHE A 62 5.19 2.76 -7.17
CA PHE A 62 5.67 1.85 -8.20
C PHE A 62 5.51 0.36 -7.85
N ILE A 63 5.02 0.03 -6.64
CA ILE A 63 4.93 -1.35 -6.17
C ILE A 63 4.08 -2.24 -7.09
N GLY A 64 2.99 -1.70 -7.66
CA GLY A 64 2.16 -2.44 -8.61
C GLY A 64 2.94 -2.81 -9.88
N ALA A 65 3.65 -1.85 -10.48
CA ALA A 65 4.46 -2.10 -11.67
C ALA A 65 5.61 -3.08 -11.40
N LEU A 66 6.26 -2.95 -10.23
CA LEU A 66 7.29 -3.90 -9.79
C LEU A 66 6.73 -5.33 -9.71
N GLY A 67 5.52 -5.50 -9.18
CA GLY A 67 4.82 -6.79 -9.17
C GLY A 67 4.64 -7.37 -10.57
N CYS A 68 4.21 -6.57 -11.54
CA CYS A 68 4.09 -7.01 -12.93
C CYS A 68 5.43 -7.45 -13.53
N CYS A 69 6.52 -6.72 -13.27
CA CYS A 69 7.85 -7.09 -13.77
C CYS A 69 8.35 -8.41 -13.15
N LEU A 70 8.14 -8.61 -11.85
CA LEU A 70 8.50 -9.85 -11.17
C LEU A 70 7.69 -11.05 -11.70
N GLU A 71 6.40 -10.85 -11.95
CA GLU A 71 5.54 -11.89 -12.51
C GLU A 71 6.00 -12.27 -13.93
N ALA A 72 6.23 -11.29 -14.79
CA ALA A 72 6.74 -11.54 -16.14
C ALA A 72 8.08 -12.30 -16.13
N GLY A 73 9.01 -11.92 -15.24
CA GLY A 73 10.27 -12.64 -15.07
C GLY A 73 10.10 -14.08 -14.57
N THR A 74 9.07 -14.34 -13.75
CA THR A 74 8.73 -15.70 -13.29
C THR A 74 8.16 -16.53 -14.44
N LEU A 75 7.24 -15.97 -15.23
CA LEU A 75 6.66 -16.64 -16.39
C LEU A 75 7.74 -17.03 -17.42
N LEU A 76 8.60 -16.08 -17.80
CA LEU A 76 9.70 -16.34 -18.74
C LEU A 76 10.66 -17.41 -18.23
N ARG A 77 10.99 -17.39 -16.92
CA ARG A 77 11.85 -18.42 -16.32
C ARG A 77 11.21 -19.81 -16.42
N ASN A 78 9.91 -19.90 -16.19
CA ASN A 78 9.18 -21.17 -16.22
C ASN A 78 9.01 -21.70 -17.66
N GLU A 79 8.80 -20.83 -18.65
CA GLU A 79 8.78 -21.22 -20.08
C GLU A 79 10.14 -21.75 -20.55
N VAL A 80 11.22 -21.08 -20.14
CA VAL A 80 12.59 -21.46 -20.50
C VAL A 80 12.99 -22.76 -19.81
N LEU A 81 12.79 -22.89 -18.48
CA LEU A 81 13.11 -24.13 -17.75
C LEU A 81 12.17 -25.29 -18.11
N GLY A 82 10.91 -25.02 -18.45
CA GLY A 82 9.96 -26.01 -18.95
C GLY A 82 10.34 -26.56 -20.33
N SER A 83 11.02 -25.76 -21.17
CA SER A 83 11.56 -26.23 -22.46
C SER A 83 12.82 -27.10 -22.34
N TYR A 84 13.53 -27.06 -21.22
CA TYR A 84 14.71 -27.92 -20.96
C TYR A 84 14.39 -29.18 -20.13
N ALA A 85 13.11 -29.41 -19.81
CA ALA A 85 12.65 -30.57 -19.04
C ALA A 85 12.13 -31.72 -19.93
N LEU A 86 12.41 -31.70 -21.23
CA LEU A 86 12.15 -32.80 -22.19
C LEU A 86 13.43 -33.54 -22.54
#